data_AF-A0A660XE47-F1
#
_entry.id   AF-A0A660XE47-F1
#
_cell.length_a   1.000
_cell.length_b   1.000
_cell.length_c   1.000
_cell.angle_alpha   90.00
_cell.angle_beta   90.00
_cell.angle_gamma   90.00
#
_symmetry.space_group_name_H-M   'P 1'
#
loop_
_entity.id
_entity.type
_entity.pdbx_description
1 polymer ?
#
loop_
_entity_poly.entity_id
_entity_poly.type
_entity_poly.pdbx_seq_one_letter_code
_entity_poly.pdbx_strand_id
1 'polypeptide(L)'
;MSLKDVLSPFLAWKNLTKKPGTVKKPLERESAERYRGFHQNDLETCIGCGTCESICQNAAIDMVPVEGQETKDGDSGLRPMIDYGRCCWCALCVDVCTTGSLTMSSEFKWVDSDSDAFRFIPGAEKKPWDNMEKGYRKPENYELYPTGRVQMDELAPEDRDKSFIEIVKGYSKEQAIKEADRCVECGLCVATCPAHMGIPSYIAAIRSDDMEEALRVLYETNPMPEVCG
;
A
#
# COMPACT_ATOMS: atom_id res chain seq x y z
N MET A 1 -22.89 -53.94 15.24
CA MET A 1 -22.50 -53.32 13.95
C MET A 1 -23.51 -53.72 12.89
N SER A 2 -23.95 -52.79 12.07
CA SER A 2 -24.86 -53.07 10.96
C SER A 2 -24.10 -53.79 9.84
N LEU A 3 -24.81 -54.63 9.07
CA LEU A 3 -24.25 -55.27 7.86
C LEU A 3 -23.70 -54.24 6.87
N LYS A 4 -24.30 -53.04 6.84
CA LYS A 4 -23.83 -51.91 6.04
C LYS A 4 -22.47 -51.40 6.50
N ASP A 5 -22.20 -51.42 7.80
CA ASP A 5 -20.93 -50.92 8.35
C ASP A 5 -19.78 -51.86 7.96
N VAL A 6 -20.03 -53.16 7.93
CA VAL A 6 -19.06 -54.19 7.52
C VAL A 6 -18.77 -54.13 6.01
N LEU A 7 -19.78 -53.81 5.19
CA LEU A 7 -19.65 -53.79 3.72
C LEU A 7 -19.21 -52.44 3.14
N SER A 8 -19.38 -51.35 3.88
CA SER A 8 -19.03 -49.99 3.43
C SER A 8 -17.56 -49.79 3.02
N PRO A 9 -16.55 -50.40 3.65
CA PRO A 9 -15.15 -50.22 3.26
C PRO A 9 -14.85 -50.80 1.87
N PHE A 10 -15.57 -51.85 1.45
CA PHE A 10 -15.40 -52.46 0.14
C PHE A 10 -15.90 -51.56 -1.01
N LEU A 11 -16.69 -50.52 -0.73
CA LEU A 11 -17.03 -49.50 -1.74
C LEU A 11 -15.80 -48.70 -2.19
N ALA A 12 -14.70 -48.69 -1.43
CA ALA A 12 -13.45 -48.04 -1.84
C ALA A 12 -12.79 -48.72 -3.06
N TRP A 13 -13.08 -50.02 -3.30
CA TRP A 13 -12.55 -50.78 -4.43
C TRP A 13 -12.93 -50.19 -5.79
N LYS A 14 -14.03 -49.42 -5.85
CA LYS A 14 -14.45 -48.66 -7.05
C LYS A 14 -13.42 -47.62 -7.51
N ASN A 15 -12.45 -47.28 -6.65
CA ASN A 15 -11.39 -46.33 -6.96
C ASN A 15 -10.14 -46.98 -7.56
N LEU A 16 -10.00 -48.32 -7.53
CA LEU A 16 -8.81 -48.99 -8.10
C LEU A 16 -8.70 -48.85 -9.62
N THR A 17 -9.83 -48.72 -10.32
CA THR A 17 -9.88 -48.53 -11.77
C THR A 17 -9.87 -47.07 -12.19
N LYS A 18 -10.04 -46.14 -11.23
CA LYS A 18 -10.00 -44.70 -11.51
C LYS A 18 -8.55 -44.24 -11.56
N LYS A 19 -8.25 -43.33 -12.50
CA LYS A 19 -6.97 -42.64 -12.48
C LYS A 19 -6.85 -41.82 -11.18
N PRO A 20 -5.71 -41.87 -10.48
CA PRO A 20 -5.52 -41.09 -9.27
C PRO A 20 -5.54 -39.59 -9.61
N GLY A 21 -6.16 -38.79 -8.74
CA GLY A 21 -6.15 -37.32 -8.85
C GLY A 21 -4.80 -36.69 -8.46
N THR A 22 -3.73 -37.47 -8.46
CA THR A 22 -2.40 -37.05 -8.02
C THR A 22 -1.63 -36.46 -9.20
N VAL A 23 -1.11 -35.25 -9.04
CA VAL A 23 -0.10 -34.67 -9.95
C VAL A 23 1.27 -35.25 -9.58
N LYS A 24 1.96 -35.89 -10.53
CA LYS A 24 3.31 -36.45 -10.28
C LYS A 24 4.33 -35.32 -10.15
N LYS A 25 5.28 -35.47 -9.23
CA LYS A 25 6.39 -34.51 -9.06
C LYS A 25 7.33 -34.56 -10.29
N PRO A 26 8.00 -33.44 -10.66
CA PRO A 26 7.97 -32.12 -10.00
C PRO A 26 6.61 -31.43 -10.12
N LEU A 27 6.28 -30.56 -9.16
CA LEU A 27 5.06 -29.74 -9.18
C LEU A 27 5.17 -28.68 -10.29
N GLU A 28 5.05 -29.10 -11.53
CA GLU A 28 4.70 -28.25 -12.67
C GLU A 28 3.20 -28.00 -12.59
N ARG A 29 2.79 -27.24 -11.57
CA ARG A 29 1.45 -26.67 -11.51
C ARG A 29 1.55 -25.21 -11.90
N GLU A 30 0.64 -24.80 -12.77
CA GLU A 30 0.38 -23.39 -12.96
C GLU A 30 -0.31 -22.83 -11.71
N SER A 31 0.14 -21.67 -11.26
CA SER A 31 -0.51 -20.88 -10.23
C SER A 31 -1.82 -20.29 -10.75
N ALA A 32 -2.71 -19.92 -9.82
CA ALA A 32 -3.84 -19.07 -10.17
C ALA A 32 -3.37 -17.72 -10.75
N GLU A 33 -4.18 -17.10 -11.58
CA GLU A 33 -3.86 -15.83 -12.24
C GLU A 33 -3.52 -14.71 -11.24
N ARG A 34 -4.28 -14.63 -10.14
CA ARG A 34 -4.10 -13.64 -9.05
C ARG A 34 -3.45 -14.23 -7.81
N TYR A 35 -2.54 -15.19 -8.01
CA TYR A 35 -1.83 -15.82 -6.90
C TYR A 35 -0.98 -14.80 -6.13
N ARG A 36 -0.96 -14.91 -4.79
CA ARG A 36 -0.14 -14.07 -3.91
C ARG A 36 1.22 -14.74 -3.70
N GLY A 37 2.15 -14.48 -4.63
CA GLY A 37 3.51 -15.00 -4.61
C GLY A 37 4.52 -14.05 -3.98
N PHE A 38 5.70 -13.94 -4.59
CA PHE A 38 6.74 -13.02 -4.13
C PHE A 38 6.51 -11.60 -4.64
N HIS A 39 6.79 -10.60 -3.81
CA HIS A 39 6.59 -9.20 -4.12
C HIS A 39 7.50 -8.73 -5.25
N GLN A 40 6.96 -7.83 -6.05
CA GLN A 40 7.63 -7.07 -7.11
C GLN A 40 7.38 -5.59 -6.81
N ASN A 41 8.37 -4.73 -7.02
CA ASN A 41 8.22 -3.30 -6.82
C ASN A 41 8.79 -2.54 -8.00
N ASP A 42 7.99 -1.61 -8.53
CA ASP A 42 8.46 -0.60 -9.47
C ASP A 42 9.13 0.55 -8.72
N LEU A 43 10.46 0.62 -8.80
CA LEU A 43 11.25 1.63 -8.09
C LEU A 43 11.07 3.04 -8.63
N GLU A 44 10.58 3.20 -9.88
CA GLU A 44 10.32 4.51 -10.48
C GLU A 44 9.05 5.13 -9.91
N THR A 45 8.03 4.31 -9.69
CA THR A 45 6.71 4.73 -9.18
C THR A 45 6.62 4.68 -7.65
N CYS A 46 7.48 3.90 -6.99
CA CYS A 46 7.53 3.85 -5.53
C CYS A 46 8.11 5.14 -4.96
N ILE A 47 7.38 5.82 -4.07
CA ILE A 47 7.83 7.06 -3.41
C ILE A 47 8.38 6.83 -1.98
N GLY A 48 8.46 5.56 -1.56
CA GLY A 48 8.96 5.22 -0.23
C GLY A 48 8.13 5.77 0.94
N CYS A 49 6.81 5.87 0.79
CA CYS A 49 5.91 6.47 1.79
C CYS A 49 5.73 5.65 3.08
N GLY A 50 6.22 4.41 3.14
CA GLY A 50 6.16 3.56 4.33
C GLY A 50 4.78 2.99 4.67
N THR A 51 3.72 3.30 3.93
CA THR A 51 2.37 2.79 4.25
C THR A 51 2.28 1.26 4.23
N CYS A 52 3.09 0.59 3.39
CA CYS A 52 3.21 -0.86 3.37
C CYS A 52 3.86 -1.45 4.64
N GLU A 53 4.82 -0.74 5.23
CA GLU A 53 5.40 -1.08 6.54
C GLU A 53 4.37 -0.86 7.66
N SER A 54 3.74 0.32 7.70
CA SER A 54 2.74 0.65 8.72
C SER A 54 1.53 -0.28 8.75
N ILE A 55 1.05 -0.76 7.59
CA ILE A 55 -0.09 -1.69 7.52
C ILE A 55 0.30 -3.13 7.89
N CYS A 56 1.59 -3.46 7.93
CA CYS A 56 2.06 -4.83 8.11
C CYS A 56 1.92 -5.30 9.55
N GLN A 57 0.84 -6.02 9.86
CA GLN A 57 0.60 -6.59 11.20
C GLN A 57 1.68 -7.59 11.66
N ASN A 58 2.45 -8.13 10.73
CA ASN A 58 3.53 -9.08 11.01
C ASN A 58 4.90 -8.41 11.22
N ALA A 59 5.01 -7.09 11.06
CA ALA A 59 6.29 -6.36 11.06
C ALA A 59 7.34 -7.06 10.19
N ALA A 60 6.92 -7.39 8.96
CA ALA A 60 7.70 -8.12 7.97
C ALA A 60 8.26 -7.21 6.86
N ILE A 61 8.03 -5.91 6.96
CA ILE A 61 8.48 -4.93 5.98
C ILE A 61 9.24 -3.86 6.75
N ASP A 62 10.47 -3.60 6.33
CA ASP A 62 11.26 -2.47 6.83
C ASP A 62 11.59 -1.54 5.66
N MET A 63 11.44 -0.22 5.85
CA MET A 63 11.82 0.77 4.84
C MET A 63 13.34 1.02 4.88
N VAL A 64 14.06 0.66 3.82
CA VAL A 64 15.53 0.72 3.76
C VAL A 64 16.04 1.57 2.59
N PRO A 65 17.22 2.20 2.71
CA PRO A 65 17.86 2.85 1.58
C PRO A 65 18.32 1.81 0.55
N VAL A 66 18.26 2.18 -0.73
CA VAL A 66 18.70 1.33 -1.85
C VAL A 66 19.89 1.98 -2.55
N GLU A 67 20.94 1.21 -2.81
CA GLU A 67 22.10 1.69 -3.55
C GLU A 67 21.71 2.12 -4.98
N GLY A 68 22.12 3.32 -5.38
CA GLY A 68 21.80 3.89 -6.70
C GLY A 68 20.39 4.49 -6.83
N GLN A 69 19.57 4.45 -5.78
CA GLN A 69 18.29 5.16 -5.74
C GLN A 69 18.47 6.54 -5.11
N GLU A 70 18.53 7.58 -5.93
CA GLU A 70 18.57 8.97 -5.44
C GLU A 70 17.20 9.44 -4.96
N THR A 71 17.20 10.21 -3.87
CA THR A 71 16.02 10.91 -3.36
C THR A 71 15.58 11.97 -4.36
N LYS A 72 14.31 11.92 -4.78
CA LYS A 72 13.67 12.90 -5.64
C LYS A 72 12.65 13.72 -4.83
N ASP A 73 12.16 14.80 -5.41
CA ASP A 73 11.09 15.58 -4.77
C ASP A 73 9.83 14.71 -4.58
N GLY A 74 9.32 14.64 -3.35
CA GLY A 74 8.21 13.77 -2.97
C GLY A 74 8.55 12.28 -2.85
N ASP A 75 9.83 11.90 -2.82
CA ASP A 75 10.31 10.53 -2.59
C ASP A 75 11.21 10.51 -1.34
N SER A 76 11.06 9.53 -0.46
CA SER A 76 11.91 9.39 0.74
C SER A 76 13.31 8.83 0.42
N GLY A 77 13.51 8.25 -0.76
CA GLY A 77 14.70 7.45 -1.10
C GLY A 77 14.72 6.05 -0.48
N LEU A 78 13.68 5.69 0.28
CA LEU A 78 13.56 4.37 0.91
C LEU A 78 12.68 3.43 0.08
N ARG A 79 12.94 2.13 0.16
CA ARG A 79 12.14 1.07 -0.48
C ARG A 79 11.87 -0.06 0.51
N PRO A 80 10.74 -0.77 0.38
CA PRO A 80 10.39 -1.84 1.29
C PRO A 80 11.34 -3.03 1.11
N MET A 81 12.06 -3.40 2.17
CA MET A 81 12.65 -4.72 2.33
C MET A 81 11.61 -5.63 2.96
N ILE A 82 11.46 -6.84 2.43
CA ILE A 82 10.45 -7.81 2.89
C ILE A 82 11.15 -9.03 3.47
N ASP A 83 10.80 -9.37 4.71
CA ASP A 83 11.24 -10.58 5.42
C ASP A 83 10.17 -11.68 5.26
N TYR A 84 10.44 -12.64 4.37
CA TYR A 84 9.54 -13.78 4.15
C TYR A 84 9.55 -14.82 5.28
N GLY A 85 10.45 -14.69 6.26
CA GLY A 85 10.37 -15.45 7.51
C GLY A 85 9.23 -14.97 8.43
N ARG A 86 8.77 -13.72 8.25
CA ARG A 86 7.67 -13.12 9.02
C ARG A 86 6.39 -12.90 8.22
N CYS A 87 6.51 -12.66 6.91
CA CYS A 87 5.38 -12.37 6.03
C CYS A 87 4.32 -13.48 6.11
N CYS A 88 3.03 -13.11 6.06
CA CYS A 88 1.91 -14.05 6.03
C CYS A 88 1.14 -14.04 4.68
N TRP A 89 1.67 -13.36 3.65
CA TRP A 89 1.10 -13.29 2.31
C TRP A 89 -0.37 -12.82 2.25
N CYS A 90 -0.74 -11.85 3.10
CA CYS A 90 -2.09 -11.27 3.11
C CYS A 90 -2.36 -10.29 1.96
N ALA A 91 -1.31 -9.68 1.39
CA ALA A 91 -1.34 -8.63 0.36
C ALA A 91 -1.87 -7.25 0.79
N LEU A 92 -2.07 -6.98 2.09
CA LEU A 92 -2.48 -5.65 2.56
C LEU A 92 -1.49 -4.54 2.16
N CYS A 93 -0.20 -4.86 2.08
CA CYS A 93 0.84 -3.95 1.60
C CYS A 93 0.65 -3.54 0.12
N VAL A 94 0.12 -4.44 -0.72
CA VAL A 94 -0.23 -4.17 -2.12
C VAL A 94 -1.51 -3.35 -2.19
N ASP A 95 -2.50 -3.71 -1.37
CA ASP A 95 -3.81 -3.05 -1.33
C ASP A 95 -3.72 -1.60 -0.84
N VAL A 96 -2.81 -1.32 0.10
CA VAL A 96 -2.60 0.03 0.64
C VAL A 96 -1.67 0.89 -0.20
N CYS A 97 -0.96 0.31 -1.18
CA CYS A 97 0.00 1.03 -1.99
C CYS A 97 -0.71 2.09 -2.84
N THR A 98 -0.51 3.37 -2.50
CA THR A 98 -1.20 4.51 -3.13
C THR A 98 -0.72 4.76 -4.56
N THR A 99 0.53 4.47 -4.86
CA THR A 99 1.10 4.61 -6.22
C THR A 99 0.92 3.34 -7.06
N GLY A 100 0.48 2.23 -6.44
CA GLY A 100 0.37 0.94 -7.11
C GLY A 100 1.70 0.28 -7.49
N SER A 101 2.83 0.78 -6.97
CA SER A 101 4.17 0.28 -7.34
C SER A 101 4.45 -1.13 -6.84
N LEU A 102 3.86 -1.53 -5.71
CA LEU A 102 4.06 -2.83 -5.08
C LEU A 102 3.00 -3.83 -5.58
N THR A 103 3.45 -4.96 -6.11
CA THR A 103 2.60 -6.06 -6.58
C THR A 103 3.17 -7.40 -6.10
N MET A 104 2.47 -8.52 -6.34
CA MET A 104 2.99 -9.86 -6.07
C MET A 104 2.94 -10.69 -7.33
N SER A 105 4.01 -11.43 -7.59
CA SER A 105 4.12 -12.39 -8.68
C SER A 105 3.27 -13.63 -8.45
N SER A 106 3.20 -14.50 -9.44
CA SER A 106 2.57 -15.81 -9.32
C SER A 106 3.55 -16.93 -8.95
N GLU A 107 4.82 -16.61 -8.70
CA GLU A 107 5.82 -17.57 -8.26
C GLU A 107 5.63 -17.93 -6.78
N PHE A 108 5.82 -19.20 -6.45
CA PHE A 108 5.68 -19.74 -5.11
C PHE A 108 6.85 -20.64 -4.70
N LYS A 109 7.82 -20.84 -5.60
CA LYS A 109 9.00 -21.66 -5.38
C LYS A 109 10.19 -20.76 -5.12
N TRP A 110 10.61 -20.75 -3.88
CA TRP A 110 11.93 -20.25 -3.50
C TRP A 110 12.46 -21.19 -2.44
N VAL A 111 13.54 -21.87 -2.78
CA VAL A 111 14.25 -22.77 -1.87
C VAL A 111 15.67 -22.24 -1.78
N ASP A 112 16.07 -21.90 -0.56
CA ASP A 112 17.41 -21.48 -0.24
C ASP A 112 17.83 -22.15 1.07
N SER A 113 19.14 -22.35 1.24
CA SER A 113 19.72 -22.83 2.48
C SER A 113 20.01 -21.70 3.45
N ASP A 114 20.23 -20.50 2.93
CA ASP A 114 20.46 -19.29 3.73
C ASP A 114 19.12 -18.67 4.14
N SER A 115 18.95 -18.43 5.44
CA SER A 115 17.76 -17.75 5.96
C SER A 115 17.72 -16.28 5.60
N ASP A 116 18.88 -15.62 5.49
CA ASP A 116 18.94 -14.20 5.18
C ASP A 116 18.63 -13.91 3.70
N ALA A 117 18.72 -14.92 2.82
CA ALA A 117 18.27 -14.80 1.44
C ALA A 117 16.79 -14.39 1.33
N PHE A 118 15.96 -14.75 2.33
CA PHE A 118 14.53 -14.41 2.38
C PHE A 118 14.24 -12.98 2.84
N ARG A 119 15.26 -12.18 3.13
CA ARG A 119 15.17 -10.72 3.27
C ARG A 119 15.57 -10.10 1.95
N PHE A 120 14.63 -9.41 1.34
CA PHE A 120 14.73 -9.06 -0.06
C PHE A 120 14.11 -7.70 -0.32
N ILE A 121 14.81 -6.86 -1.08
CA ILE A 121 14.31 -5.56 -1.54
C ILE A 121 13.75 -5.72 -2.96
N PRO A 122 12.42 -5.80 -3.15
CA PRO A 122 11.84 -5.98 -4.46
C PRO A 122 12.18 -4.85 -5.42
N GLY A 123 12.46 -5.20 -6.67
CA GLY A 123 12.84 -4.25 -7.72
C GLY A 123 14.33 -3.88 -7.71
N ALA A 124 14.95 -3.78 -6.53
CA ALA A 124 16.37 -3.47 -6.37
C ALA A 124 17.25 -4.71 -6.53
N GLU A 125 16.93 -5.76 -5.79
CA GLU A 125 17.55 -7.07 -5.97
C GLU A 125 16.81 -7.83 -7.07
N LYS A 126 17.52 -8.28 -8.12
CA LYS A 126 16.86 -8.95 -9.24
C LYS A 126 16.55 -10.42 -8.94
N LYS A 127 15.31 -10.82 -9.15
CA LYS A 127 14.83 -12.21 -8.97
C LYS A 127 14.12 -12.72 -10.24
N PRO A 128 14.01 -14.06 -10.41
CA PRO A 128 13.36 -14.63 -11.60
C PRO A 128 11.91 -14.21 -11.81
N TRP A 129 11.21 -13.80 -10.74
CA TRP A 129 9.81 -13.40 -10.78
C TRP A 129 9.57 -11.92 -11.05
N ASP A 130 10.61 -11.08 -11.14
CA ASP A 130 10.44 -9.62 -11.26
C ASP A 130 9.64 -9.19 -12.48
N ASN A 131 9.71 -9.98 -13.57
CA ASN A 131 9.03 -9.70 -14.83
C ASN A 131 7.79 -10.58 -15.03
N MET A 132 7.28 -11.22 -13.98
CA MET A 132 6.06 -12.01 -14.10
C MET A 132 4.84 -11.13 -14.27
N GLU A 133 4.12 -11.34 -15.39
CA GLU A 133 2.85 -10.69 -15.66
C GLU A 133 1.70 -11.27 -14.81
N LYS A 134 1.77 -12.53 -14.39
CA LYS A 134 0.75 -13.13 -13.52
C LYS A 134 1.06 -12.85 -12.05
N GLY A 135 0.01 -12.74 -11.26
CA GLY A 135 0.11 -12.53 -9.82
C GLY A 135 -0.93 -11.56 -9.28
N TYR A 136 -0.85 -11.28 -7.98
CA TYR A 136 -1.78 -10.37 -7.33
C TYR A 136 -1.38 -8.91 -7.55
N ARG A 137 -2.32 -8.15 -8.12
CA ARG A 137 -2.31 -6.70 -8.20
C ARG A 137 -3.59 -6.14 -7.60
N LYS A 138 -3.49 -4.95 -7.04
CA LYS A 138 -4.64 -4.16 -6.61
C LYS A 138 -5.55 -3.89 -7.82
N PRO A 139 -6.86 -4.21 -7.77
CA PRO A 139 -7.79 -3.85 -8.85
C PRO A 139 -7.86 -2.33 -9.06
N GLU A 140 -8.07 -1.87 -10.29
CA GLU A 140 -8.21 -0.44 -10.61
C GLU A 140 -9.38 0.23 -9.88
N ASN A 141 -10.44 -0.52 -9.57
CA ASN A 141 -11.63 -0.02 -8.89
C ASN A 141 -11.61 -0.26 -7.38
N TYR A 142 -10.44 -0.54 -6.80
CA TYR A 142 -10.30 -0.83 -5.38
C TYR A 142 -9.23 0.08 -4.77
N GLU A 143 -9.67 0.97 -3.89
CA GLU A 143 -8.81 1.87 -3.12
C GLU A 143 -9.26 1.85 -1.67
N LEU A 144 -8.30 1.75 -0.75
CA LEU A 144 -8.57 1.86 0.69
C LEU A 144 -8.85 3.31 1.10
N TYR A 145 -8.37 4.27 0.32
CA TYR A 145 -8.53 5.71 0.56
C TYR A 145 -9.25 6.37 -0.61
N PRO A 146 -10.04 7.43 -0.37
CA PRO A 146 -10.65 8.20 -1.44
C PRO A 146 -9.56 8.87 -2.31
N THR A 147 -9.65 8.70 -3.63
CA THR A 147 -8.67 9.30 -4.56
C THR A 147 -9.08 10.68 -5.07
N GLY A 148 -10.38 10.93 -5.15
CA GLY A 148 -10.95 12.18 -5.68
C GLY A 148 -10.71 13.37 -4.74
N ARG A 149 -10.00 14.38 -5.25
CA ARG A 149 -9.81 15.68 -4.56
C ARG A 149 -11.13 16.44 -4.47
N VAL A 150 -11.43 16.99 -3.30
CA VAL A 150 -12.50 17.97 -3.14
C VAL A 150 -12.00 19.29 -3.71
N GLN A 151 -12.71 19.84 -4.69
CA GLN A 151 -12.38 21.16 -5.22
C GLN A 151 -12.82 22.23 -4.22
N MET A 152 -11.94 23.19 -3.98
CA MET A 152 -12.23 24.31 -3.11
C MET A 152 -13.10 25.30 -3.87
N ASP A 153 -14.12 25.86 -3.21
CA ASP A 153 -15.01 26.81 -3.87
C ASP A 153 -14.28 28.12 -4.14
N GLU A 154 -14.30 28.58 -5.39
CA GLU A 154 -13.71 29.85 -5.80
C GLU A 154 -14.77 30.81 -6.34
N LEU A 155 -14.50 32.12 -6.28
CA LEU A 155 -15.27 33.11 -7.02
C LEU A 155 -15.11 32.91 -8.53
N ALA A 156 -16.22 33.08 -9.26
CA ALA A 156 -16.24 33.07 -10.71
C ALA A 156 -15.32 34.18 -11.26
N PRO A 157 -14.59 33.95 -12.36
CA PRO A 157 -13.61 34.91 -12.90
C PRO A 157 -14.16 36.32 -13.07
N GLU A 158 -15.42 36.45 -13.45
CA GLU A 158 -16.09 37.73 -13.73
C GLU A 158 -16.41 38.54 -12.47
N ASP A 159 -16.32 37.94 -11.28
CA ASP A 159 -16.62 38.58 -10.00
C ASP A 159 -15.37 38.90 -9.17
N ARG A 160 -14.19 38.44 -9.62
CA ARG A 160 -12.91 38.58 -8.88
C ARG A 160 -12.42 40.03 -8.80
N ASP A 161 -12.78 40.89 -9.75
CA ASP A 161 -12.35 42.30 -9.80
C ASP A 161 -13.36 43.28 -9.18
N LYS A 162 -14.55 42.79 -8.81
CA LYS A 162 -15.65 43.63 -8.31
C LYS A 162 -15.60 43.86 -6.79
N SER A 163 -14.78 43.11 -6.06
CA SER A 163 -14.71 43.19 -4.60
C SER A 163 -13.33 42.76 -4.07
N PHE A 164 -13.06 43.09 -2.80
CA PHE A 164 -11.91 42.60 -2.05
C PHE A 164 -12.23 41.33 -1.24
N ILE A 165 -13.33 40.64 -1.57
CA ILE A 165 -13.67 39.37 -0.93
C ILE A 165 -12.66 38.32 -1.40
N GLU A 166 -12.22 37.46 -0.47
CA GLU A 166 -11.31 36.36 -0.74
C GLU A 166 -11.79 35.51 -1.93
N ILE A 167 -10.90 35.25 -2.88
CA ILE A 167 -11.24 34.52 -4.11
C ILE A 167 -11.49 33.05 -3.78
N VAL A 168 -10.64 32.49 -2.90
CA VAL A 168 -10.69 31.11 -2.47
C VAL A 168 -11.51 31.03 -1.18
N LYS A 169 -12.74 30.53 -1.25
CA LYS A 169 -13.68 30.53 -0.11
C LYS A 169 -13.33 29.51 0.98
N GLY A 170 -12.34 28.65 0.73
CA GLY A 170 -12.00 27.55 1.64
C GLY A 170 -12.92 26.36 1.47
N TYR A 171 -12.70 25.35 2.32
CA TYR A 171 -13.60 24.20 2.43
C TYR A 171 -14.68 24.47 3.48
N SER A 172 -15.89 23.93 3.25
CA SER A 172 -16.81 23.65 4.34
C SER A 172 -16.19 22.62 5.29
N LYS A 173 -16.73 22.53 6.51
CA LYS A 173 -16.30 21.53 7.49
C LYS A 173 -16.36 20.11 6.92
N GLU A 174 -17.46 19.76 6.25
CA GLU A 174 -17.67 18.45 5.65
C GLU A 174 -16.72 18.19 4.48
N GLN A 175 -16.44 19.23 3.67
CA GLN A 175 -15.47 19.16 2.59
C GLN A 175 -14.04 18.94 3.11
N ALA A 176 -13.67 19.63 4.20
CA ALA A 176 -12.35 19.52 4.82
C ALA A 176 -12.12 18.11 5.40
N ILE A 177 -13.10 17.56 6.11
CA ILE A 177 -13.03 16.18 6.64
C ILE A 177 -12.86 15.18 5.47
N LYS A 178 -13.65 15.35 4.40
CA LYS A 178 -13.58 14.47 3.23
C LYS A 178 -12.23 14.57 2.48
N GLU A 179 -11.64 15.75 2.40
CA GLU A 179 -10.29 15.91 1.83
C GLU A 179 -9.22 15.32 2.76
N ALA A 180 -9.40 15.44 4.08
CA ALA A 180 -8.49 14.88 5.07
C ALA A 180 -8.46 13.33 5.06
N ASP A 181 -9.57 12.67 4.74
CA ASP A 181 -9.65 11.20 4.58
C ASP A 181 -8.69 10.64 3.51
N ARG A 182 -8.19 11.48 2.60
CA ARG A 182 -7.24 11.08 1.56
C ARG A 182 -5.80 10.93 2.09
N CYS A 183 -5.51 11.50 3.26
CA CYS A 183 -4.16 11.52 3.81
C CYS A 183 -3.81 10.17 4.44
N VAL A 184 -2.67 9.61 4.02
CA VAL A 184 -2.13 8.33 4.52
C VAL A 184 -1.03 8.53 5.58
N GLU A 185 -0.88 9.76 6.07
CA GLU A 185 0.02 10.13 7.16
C GLU A 185 1.51 9.76 6.94
N CYS A 186 1.96 9.72 5.68
CA CYS A 186 3.33 9.29 5.33
C CYS A 186 4.44 10.31 5.63
N GLY A 187 4.11 11.57 5.89
CA GLY A 187 5.10 12.59 6.28
C GLY A 187 6.04 13.12 5.18
N LEU A 188 5.93 12.64 3.93
CA LEU A 188 6.75 13.17 2.81
C LEU A 188 6.61 14.69 2.63
N CYS A 189 5.40 15.21 2.86
CA CYS A 189 5.11 16.64 2.83
C CYS A 189 5.86 17.44 3.91
N VAL A 190 6.20 16.84 5.06
CA VAL A 190 6.99 17.48 6.12
C VAL A 190 8.47 17.58 5.71
N ALA A 191 8.98 16.53 5.07
CA ALA A 191 10.37 16.48 4.61
C ALA A 191 10.63 17.45 3.45
N THR A 192 9.69 17.55 2.51
CA THR A 192 9.80 18.45 1.35
C THR A 192 9.49 19.90 1.68
N CYS A 193 8.60 20.18 2.64
CA CYS A 193 8.21 21.55 2.97
C CYS A 193 9.40 22.30 3.62
N PRO A 194 9.83 23.46 3.08
CA PRO A 194 10.91 24.26 3.68
C PRO A 194 10.59 24.75 5.11
N ALA A 195 9.31 24.85 5.46
CA ALA A 195 8.86 25.21 6.79
C ALA A 195 8.70 24.00 7.72
N HIS A 196 8.86 22.77 7.22
CA HIS A 196 8.69 21.53 7.97
C HIS A 196 7.35 21.46 8.72
N MET A 197 6.30 21.96 8.08
CA MET A 197 4.94 21.99 8.61
C MET A 197 4.48 20.60 9.05
N GLY A 198 3.80 20.51 10.20
CA GLY A 198 3.23 19.28 10.75
C GLY A 198 1.97 18.81 10.01
N ILE A 199 2.03 18.73 8.68
CA ILE A 199 0.91 18.50 7.77
C ILE A 199 0.10 17.24 8.12
N PRO A 200 0.71 16.06 8.30
CA PRO A 200 -0.04 14.86 8.66
C PRO A 200 -0.85 15.02 9.95
N SER A 201 -0.27 15.68 10.96
CA SER A 201 -0.85 15.79 12.29
C SER A 201 -2.09 16.67 12.32
N TYR A 202 -2.04 17.86 11.71
CA TYR A 202 -3.23 18.71 11.67
C TYR A 202 -4.29 18.16 10.71
N ILE A 203 -3.91 17.47 9.63
CA ILE A 203 -4.88 16.79 8.75
C ILE A 203 -5.58 15.64 9.50
N ALA A 204 -4.85 14.88 10.31
CA ALA A 204 -5.44 13.84 11.16
C ALA A 204 -6.45 14.42 12.16
N ALA A 205 -6.13 15.56 12.78
CA ALA A 205 -7.07 16.27 13.66
C ALA A 205 -8.32 16.76 12.93
N ILE A 206 -8.18 17.34 11.72
CA ILE A 206 -9.32 17.68 10.84
C ILE A 206 -10.18 16.45 10.56
N ARG A 207 -9.55 15.32 10.20
CA ARG A 207 -10.24 14.04 9.91
C ARG A 207 -11.04 13.55 11.12
N SER A 208 -10.54 13.77 12.33
CA SER A 208 -11.18 13.41 13.59
C SER A 208 -12.19 14.43 14.11
N ASP A 209 -12.51 15.47 13.32
CA ASP A 209 -13.37 16.58 13.69
C ASP A 209 -12.90 17.39 14.92
N ASP A 210 -11.58 17.45 15.12
CA ASP A 210 -10.95 18.24 16.19
C ASP A 210 -10.25 19.47 15.60
N MET A 211 -11.03 20.51 15.35
CA MET A 211 -10.54 21.74 14.71
C MET A 211 -9.64 22.57 15.64
N GLU A 212 -9.85 22.50 16.96
CA GLU A 212 -9.00 23.19 17.93
C GLU A 212 -7.60 22.59 17.95
N GLU A 213 -7.51 21.25 17.95
CA GLU A 213 -6.22 20.55 17.88
C GLU A 213 -5.54 20.78 16.53
N ALA A 214 -6.29 20.75 15.42
CA ALA A 214 -5.75 21.04 14.10
C ALA A 214 -5.11 22.44 14.05
N LEU A 215 -5.80 23.44 14.62
CA LEU A 215 -5.32 24.81 14.69
C LEU A 215 -4.08 24.92 15.60
N ARG A 216 -4.09 24.24 16.75
CA ARG A 216 -2.95 24.20 17.68
C ARG A 216 -1.70 23.67 17.00
N VAL A 217 -1.79 22.53 16.31
CA VAL A 217 -0.67 21.90 15.59
C VAL A 217 -0.17 22.78 14.44
N LEU A 218 -1.09 23.44 13.72
CA LEU A 218 -0.74 24.38 12.67
C LEU A 218 0.10 25.54 13.23
N TYR A 219 -0.35 26.20 14.30
CA TYR A 219 0.40 27.29 14.93
C TYR A 219 1.71 26.83 15.58
N GLU A 220 1.81 25.58 16.03
CA GLU A 220 3.04 25.02 16.62
C GLU A 220 4.16 24.87 15.58
N THR A 221 3.82 24.50 14.35
CA THR A 221 4.79 24.22 13.29
C THR A 221 4.92 25.33 12.25
N ASN A 222 3.97 26.27 12.17
CA ASN A 222 4.01 27.38 11.23
C ASN A 222 4.91 28.52 11.72
N PRO A 223 6.02 28.84 11.02
CA PRO A 223 6.91 29.92 11.44
C PRO A 223 6.33 31.33 11.16
N MET A 224 5.27 31.45 10.35
CA MET A 224 4.68 32.73 9.95
C MET A 224 3.15 32.66 9.82
N PRO A 225 2.41 32.28 10.87
CA PRO A 225 0.98 32.04 10.76
C PRO A 225 0.18 33.31 10.44
N GLU A 226 0.66 34.49 10.86
CA GLU A 226 0.02 35.76 10.50
C GLU A 226 0.18 36.15 9.01
N VAL A 227 1.14 35.53 8.30
CA VAL A 227 1.46 35.85 6.91
C VAL A 227 0.96 34.77 5.96
N CYS A 228 1.07 33.50 6.36
CA CYS A 228 0.71 32.35 5.55
C CYS A 228 -0.79 31.98 5.64
N GLY A 229 -1.56 32.68 6.49
CA GLY A 229 -2.98 32.43 6.73
C GLY A 229 -3.22 31.61 7.99
#